data_AF-A0A1V1NQB8-F1
#
_entry.id   AF-A0A1V1NQB8-F1
#
_cell.length_a   1.000
_cell.length_b   1.000
_cell.length_c   1.000
_cell.angle_alpha   90.00
_cell.angle_beta   90.00
_cell.angle_gamma   90.00
#
_symmetry.space_group_name_H-M   'P 1'
#
loop_
_entity.id
_entity.type
_entity.pdbx_description
1 polymer ?
#
loop_
_entity_poly.entity_id
_entity_poly.type
_entity_poly.pdbx_seq_one_letter_code
_entity_poly.pdbx_strand_id
1 'polypeptide(L)'
;MRNQQKYAIIFLVMFVAMTSIVHDVLSSRIPDTGQTQCYDNEKEIPCPNPCEDFYGQDGNYIINPQSFTKLDDQGNDLSDTATEWTMVRDNVTGLIWEVKTDDGSVHDKDNTYTWYDSNPVTNFGNAGTDGDGTDTEDFISE
;
A
#
# COMPACT_ATOMS: atom_id res chain seq x y z
N MET A 1 51.10 -2.04 65.29
CA MET A 1 50.51 -3.40 65.20
C MET A 1 49.14 -3.29 64.53
N ARG A 2 48.86 -4.21 63.60
CA ARG A 2 47.60 -4.42 62.83
C ARG A 2 47.37 -3.59 61.57
N ASN A 3 48.12 -4.04 60.57
CA ASN A 3 47.76 -4.18 59.15
C ASN A 3 46.38 -4.84 58.97
N GLN A 4 45.47 -4.23 58.19
CA GLN A 4 44.39 -4.94 57.46
C GLN A 4 43.97 -4.10 56.25
N GLN A 5 44.29 -4.60 55.05
CA GLN A 5 43.80 -4.10 53.77
C GLN A 5 42.27 -4.22 53.70
N LYS A 6 41.60 -3.15 53.26
CA LYS A 6 40.17 -3.19 52.92
C LYS A 6 40.06 -3.13 51.41
N TYR A 7 39.80 -4.31 50.83
CA TYR A 7 39.43 -4.48 49.43
C TYR A 7 38.17 -3.65 49.15
N ALA A 8 38.30 -2.64 48.30
CA ALA A 8 37.15 -1.91 47.76
C ALA A 8 36.49 -2.80 46.70
N ILE A 9 35.38 -3.43 47.06
CA ILE A 9 34.51 -4.15 46.13
C ILE A 9 33.80 -3.09 45.27
N ILE A 10 34.26 -2.93 44.03
CA ILE A 10 33.59 -2.10 43.03
C ILE A 10 32.36 -2.88 42.56
N PHE A 11 31.17 -2.50 43.05
CA PHE A 11 29.90 -2.94 42.50
C PHE A 11 29.67 -2.23 41.16
N LEU A 12 29.99 -2.90 40.06
CA LEU A 12 29.60 -2.47 38.72
C LEU A 12 28.09 -2.73 38.56
N VAL A 13 27.27 -1.72 38.80
CA VAL A 13 25.84 -1.75 38.44
C VAL A 13 25.76 -1.64 36.92
N MET A 14 25.63 -2.77 36.22
CA MET A 14 25.23 -2.77 34.82
C MET A 14 23.77 -2.34 34.73
N PHE A 15 23.56 -1.05 34.48
CA PHE A 15 22.26 -0.50 34.11
C PHE A 15 22.01 -0.89 32.65
N VAL A 16 21.43 -2.07 32.43
CA VAL A 16 20.92 -2.44 31.11
C VAL A 16 19.70 -1.56 30.86
N ALA A 17 19.91 -0.44 30.16
CA ALA A 17 18.82 0.35 29.62
C ALA A 17 18.06 -0.56 28.65
N MET A 18 16.91 -1.07 29.09
CA MET A 18 15.97 -1.78 28.24
C MET A 18 15.39 -0.73 27.30
N THR A 19 16.10 -0.45 26.21
CA THR A 19 15.58 0.39 25.14
C THR A 19 14.43 -0.39 24.53
N SER A 20 13.20 -0.01 24.89
CA SER A 20 12.02 -0.47 24.18
C SER A 20 12.22 -0.13 22.71
N ILE A 21 12.53 -1.13 21.89
CA ILE A 21 12.41 -1.00 20.45
C ILE A 21 10.91 -0.83 20.22
N VAL A 22 10.48 0.41 19.99
CA VAL A 22 9.16 0.69 19.45
C VAL A 22 9.23 0.11 18.04
N HIS A 23 8.70 -1.09 17.86
CA HIS A 23 8.45 -1.61 16.54
C HIS A 23 7.22 -0.84 16.06
N ASP A 24 7.42 0.14 15.19
CA ASP A 24 6.31 0.63 14.38
C ASP A 24 5.77 -0.59 13.65
N VAL A 25 4.59 -1.05 14.06
CA VAL A 25 3.82 -1.99 13.27
C VAL A 25 3.51 -1.22 12.00
N LEU A 26 4.29 -1.46 10.95
CA LEU A 26 3.96 -1.05 9.60
C LEU A 26 2.73 -1.87 9.19
N SER A 27 1.57 -1.52 9.73
CA SER A 27 0.32 -1.78 9.03
C SER A 27 0.50 -1.06 7.71
N SER A 28 0.49 -1.83 6.61
CA SER A 28 0.46 -1.23 5.28
C SER A 28 -0.61 -0.14 5.28
N ARG A 29 -0.27 1.03 4.74
CA ARG A 29 -1.19 2.16 4.69
C ARG A 29 -2.30 1.79 3.70
N ILE A 30 -3.38 1.19 4.18
CA ILE A 30 -4.57 0.92 3.36
C ILE A 30 -5.46 2.17 3.45
N PRO A 31 -5.89 2.76 2.33
CA PRO A 31 -6.83 3.86 2.35
C PRO A 31 -8.17 3.38 2.91
N ASP A 32 -8.71 4.17 3.84
CA ASP A 32 -10.05 3.99 4.39
C ASP A 32 -11.10 4.19 3.29
N THR A 33 -12.20 3.43 3.26
CA THR A 33 -13.20 3.64 2.19
C THR A 33 -14.07 4.89 2.42
N GLY A 34 -13.97 5.50 3.61
CA GLY A 34 -14.84 6.57 4.07
C GLY A 34 -16.20 6.06 4.57
N GLN A 35 -16.39 4.74 4.63
CA GLN A 35 -17.56 4.13 5.24
C GLN A 35 -17.54 4.42 6.75
N THR A 36 -18.57 5.09 7.25
CA THR A 36 -18.69 5.43 8.68
C THR A 36 -19.79 4.63 9.40
N GLN A 37 -20.53 3.81 8.66
CA GLN A 37 -21.63 2.98 9.16
C GLN A 37 -21.17 1.53 9.30
N CYS A 38 -21.65 0.86 10.34
CA CYS A 38 -21.41 -0.56 10.58
C CYS A 38 -22.71 -1.35 10.43
N TYR A 39 -22.60 -2.64 10.11
CA TYR A 39 -23.75 -3.51 9.83
C TYR A 39 -23.65 -4.81 10.62
N ASP A 40 -24.82 -5.36 11.00
CA ASP A 40 -24.96 -6.76 11.37
C ASP A 40 -25.45 -7.56 10.14
N ASN A 41 -25.92 -8.80 10.33
CA ASN A 41 -26.38 -9.65 9.23
C ASN A 41 -27.71 -9.18 8.59
N GLU A 42 -28.39 -8.19 9.16
CA GLU A 42 -29.74 -7.78 8.76
C GLU A 42 -29.87 -6.27 8.50
N LYS A 43 -29.11 -5.42 9.20
CA LYS A 43 -29.29 -3.96 9.19
C LYS A 43 -28.03 -3.19 9.61
N GLU A 44 -28.14 -1.87 9.48
CA GLU A 44 -27.19 -0.92 10.04
C GLU A 44 -27.28 -0.86 11.58
N ILE A 45 -26.12 -0.76 12.22
CA ILE A 45 -25.94 -0.66 13.67
C ILE A 45 -24.88 0.41 14.01
N PRO A 46 -24.88 0.93 15.25
CA PRO A 46 -23.72 1.66 15.75
C PRO A 46 -22.45 0.80 15.66
N CYS A 47 -21.32 1.41 15.35
CA CYS A 47 -20.07 0.67 15.24
C CYS A 47 -19.67 0.01 16.56
N PRO A 48 -19.47 -1.33 16.59
CA PRO A 48 -19.23 -2.07 17.83
C PRO A 48 -17.92 -1.65 18.53
N ASN A 49 -17.84 -1.90 19.83
CA ASN A 49 -16.61 -1.74 20.60
C ASN A 49 -15.69 -2.96 20.46
N PRO A 50 -14.39 -2.85 20.80
CA PRO A 50 -13.52 -4.01 20.86
C PRO A 50 -14.11 -5.16 21.70
N CYS A 51 -14.00 -6.39 21.18
CA CYS A 51 -14.58 -7.62 21.74
C CYS A 51 -16.10 -7.77 21.64
N GLU A 52 -16.82 -6.88 20.97
CA GLU A 52 -18.22 -7.09 20.58
C GLU A 52 -18.30 -7.82 19.23
N ASP A 53 -19.41 -8.52 19.00
CA ASP A 53 -19.69 -9.11 17.70
C ASP A 53 -19.70 -8.03 16.61
N PHE A 54 -19.27 -8.38 15.40
CA PHE A 54 -19.17 -7.47 14.26
C PHE A 54 -18.16 -6.30 14.43
N TYR A 55 -17.32 -6.32 15.45
CA TYR A 55 -16.20 -5.38 15.59
C TYR A 55 -15.12 -5.59 14.51
N GLY A 56 -14.54 -4.50 14.02
CA GLY A 56 -13.44 -4.51 13.07
C GLY A 56 -13.85 -4.27 11.61
N GLN A 57 -15.06 -3.75 11.39
CA GLN A 57 -15.50 -3.23 10.10
C GLN A 57 -14.76 -1.93 9.75
N ASP A 58 -14.84 -1.49 8.50
CA ASP A 58 -14.20 -0.25 8.05
C ASP A 58 -14.66 0.96 8.87
N GLY A 59 -15.98 1.07 9.14
CA GLY A 59 -16.55 2.13 9.97
C GLY A 59 -16.09 2.17 11.44
N ASN A 60 -15.39 1.14 11.93
CA ASN A 60 -14.76 1.18 13.25
C ASN A 60 -13.47 2.01 13.27
N TYR A 61 -12.93 2.39 12.12
CA TYR A 61 -11.63 3.03 12.00
C TYR A 61 -11.74 4.36 11.26
N ILE A 62 -10.91 5.32 11.67
CA ILE A 62 -10.66 6.58 10.96
C ILE A 62 -9.15 6.82 11.01
N ILE A 63 -8.40 5.92 10.36
CA ILE A 63 -6.94 5.88 10.48
C ILE A 63 -6.22 6.43 9.25
N ASN A 64 -6.78 6.26 8.05
CA ASN A 64 -6.17 6.67 6.79
C ASN A 64 -7.19 7.28 5.83
N PRO A 65 -7.67 8.52 6.08
CA PRO A 65 -8.62 9.19 5.19
C PRO A 65 -8.13 9.16 3.73
N GLN A 66 -9.05 8.93 2.80
CA GLN A 66 -8.73 8.91 1.37
C GLN A 66 -8.03 10.20 0.94
N SER A 67 -6.96 10.04 0.18
CA SER A 67 -6.23 11.17 -0.40
C SER A 67 -5.67 10.76 -1.74
N PHE A 68 -6.12 11.43 -2.81
CA PHE A 68 -5.73 11.14 -4.18
C PHE A 68 -5.19 12.38 -4.87
N THR A 69 -4.23 12.19 -5.78
CA THR A 69 -3.71 13.26 -6.64
C THR A 69 -3.80 12.79 -8.10
N LYS A 70 -4.39 13.62 -8.95
CA LYS A 70 -4.39 13.43 -10.41
C LYS A 70 -2.98 13.70 -10.94
N LEU A 71 -2.52 12.90 -11.88
CA LEU A 71 -1.22 13.05 -12.52
C LEU A 71 -1.35 13.10 -14.05
N ASP A 72 -0.49 13.88 -14.69
CA ASP A 72 -0.30 13.85 -16.15
C ASP A 72 0.52 12.61 -16.58
N ASP A 73 0.79 12.48 -17.88
CA ASP A 73 1.54 11.38 -18.49
C ASP A 73 3.03 11.35 -18.08
N GLN A 74 3.58 12.45 -17.57
CA GLN A 74 4.93 12.48 -17.00
C GLN A 74 4.94 12.28 -15.47
N GLY A 75 3.77 12.06 -14.86
CA GLY A 75 3.65 11.84 -13.42
C GLY A 75 3.69 13.12 -12.57
N ASN A 76 3.47 14.30 -13.17
CA ASN A 76 3.38 15.55 -12.42
C ASN A 76 2.00 15.71 -11.81
N ASP A 77 1.96 16.30 -10.61
CA ASP A 77 0.72 16.62 -9.90
C ASP A 77 -0.14 17.63 -10.70
N LEU A 78 -1.41 17.29 -10.88
CA LEU A 78 -2.43 18.14 -11.48
C LEU A 78 -3.35 18.73 -10.40
N SER A 79 -4.02 19.84 -10.75
CA SER A 79 -5.07 20.43 -9.91
C SER A 79 -6.23 19.44 -9.71
N ASP A 80 -6.87 19.47 -8.54
CA ASP A 80 -8.10 18.72 -8.27
C ASP A 80 -9.21 19.02 -9.29
N THR A 81 -9.22 20.25 -9.82
CA THR A 81 -10.17 20.72 -10.83
C THR A 81 -9.78 20.37 -12.28
N ALA A 82 -8.66 19.67 -12.51
CA ALA A 82 -8.28 19.21 -13.84
C ALA A 82 -9.38 18.30 -14.41
N THR A 83 -9.77 18.54 -15.67
CA THR A 83 -10.79 17.75 -16.35
C THR A 83 -10.23 16.49 -17.01
N GLU A 84 -8.92 16.45 -17.24
CA GLU A 84 -8.21 15.33 -17.87
C GLU A 84 -6.97 14.96 -17.03
N TRP A 85 -6.65 13.67 -16.95
CA TRP A 85 -5.47 13.10 -16.29
C TRP A 85 -5.25 11.66 -16.77
N THR A 86 -4.00 11.18 -16.73
CA THR A 86 -3.64 9.83 -17.21
C THR A 86 -3.41 8.86 -16.06
N MET A 87 -3.08 9.38 -14.87
CA MET A 87 -2.77 8.58 -13.71
C MET A 87 -3.38 9.17 -12.43
N VAL A 88 -3.58 8.34 -11.42
CA VAL A 88 -4.02 8.72 -10.07
C VAL A 88 -3.06 8.14 -9.05
N ARG A 89 -2.46 9.01 -8.23
CA ARG A 89 -1.69 8.59 -7.06
C ARG A 89 -2.59 8.51 -5.84
N ASP A 90 -2.55 7.37 -5.15
CA ASP A 90 -3.05 7.26 -3.79
C ASP A 90 -1.95 7.74 -2.83
N ASN A 91 -2.18 8.86 -2.15
CA ASN A 91 -1.21 9.45 -1.23
C ASN A 91 -1.09 8.67 0.09
N VAL A 92 -2.02 7.77 0.39
CA VAL A 92 -1.96 6.86 1.54
C VAL A 92 -0.95 5.75 1.25
N THR A 93 -1.11 5.01 0.16
CA THR A 93 -0.21 3.88 -0.21
C THR A 93 1.05 4.31 -0.93
N GLY A 94 1.02 5.43 -1.65
CA GLY A 94 2.04 5.81 -2.63
C GLY A 94 1.92 5.08 -3.98
N LEU A 95 0.91 4.23 -4.17
CA LEU A 95 0.68 3.55 -5.45
C LEU A 95 0.11 4.52 -6.49
N ILE A 96 0.47 4.29 -7.75
CA ILE A 96 -0.03 5.04 -8.90
C ILE A 96 -0.82 4.07 -9.77
N TRP A 97 -1.99 4.52 -10.19
CA TRP A 97 -2.94 3.77 -11.00
C TRP A 97 -3.15 4.49 -12.33
N GLU A 98 -3.26 3.74 -13.41
CA GLU A 98 -3.58 4.22 -14.74
C GLU A 98 -5.08 4.50 -14.88
N VAL A 99 -5.43 5.56 -15.62
CA VAL A 99 -6.80 5.80 -16.09
C VAL A 99 -6.94 5.17 -17.47
N LYS A 100 -7.77 4.13 -17.57
CA LYS A 100 -8.05 3.46 -18.85
C LYS A 100 -8.82 4.36 -19.81
N THR A 101 -8.51 4.23 -21.10
CA THR A 101 -9.19 4.93 -22.19
C THR A 101 -10.38 4.13 -22.72
N ASP A 102 -11.12 4.73 -23.67
CA ASP A 102 -12.23 4.11 -24.41
C ASP A 102 -12.10 4.52 -25.89
N ASP A 103 -11.01 4.10 -26.51
CA ASP A 103 -10.53 4.55 -27.83
C ASP A 103 -9.91 3.46 -28.72
N GLY A 104 -9.84 2.21 -28.25
CA GLY A 104 -9.25 1.08 -28.95
C GLY A 104 -7.71 1.07 -28.97
N SER A 105 -7.04 1.92 -28.18
CA SER A 105 -5.59 1.84 -27.98
C SER A 105 -5.18 0.65 -27.10
N VAL A 106 -3.88 0.46 -26.86
CA VAL A 106 -3.39 -0.55 -25.92
C VAL A 106 -3.85 -0.27 -24.48
N HIS A 107 -4.25 0.97 -24.15
CA HIS A 107 -4.74 1.39 -22.83
C HIS A 107 -6.26 1.31 -22.66
N ASP A 108 -6.98 0.75 -23.64
CA ASP A 108 -8.43 0.67 -23.63
C ASP A 108 -8.97 -0.23 -22.50
N LYS A 109 -10.08 0.18 -21.89
CA LYS A 109 -10.75 -0.55 -20.80
C LYS A 109 -11.37 -1.89 -21.23
N ASP A 110 -11.67 -2.07 -22.52
CA ASP A 110 -12.31 -3.26 -23.08
C ASP A 110 -11.28 -4.31 -23.55
N ASN A 111 -9.98 -3.99 -23.43
CA ASN A 111 -8.89 -4.90 -23.81
C ASN A 111 -8.81 -6.12 -22.88
N THR A 112 -8.47 -7.26 -23.48
CA THR A 112 -8.01 -8.45 -22.76
C THR A 112 -6.51 -8.56 -22.97
N TYR A 113 -5.74 -8.47 -21.88
CA TYR A 113 -4.29 -8.47 -21.96
C TYR A 113 -3.71 -9.87 -21.81
N THR A 114 -2.65 -10.16 -22.56
CA THR A 114 -1.84 -11.37 -22.41
C THR A 114 -0.45 -11.03 -21.88
N TRP A 115 0.16 -11.99 -21.19
CA TRP A 115 1.58 -11.90 -20.89
C TRP A 115 2.35 -12.48 -22.08
N TYR A 116 3.29 -11.70 -22.61
CA TYR A 116 4.18 -12.07 -23.70
C TYR A 116 5.58 -11.50 -23.47
N ASP A 117 6.61 -12.33 -23.69
CA ASP A 117 8.01 -11.95 -23.72
C ASP A 117 8.73 -12.76 -24.81
N SER A 118 9.00 -12.12 -25.93
CA SER A 118 9.63 -12.70 -27.11
C SER A 118 11.12 -13.02 -26.88
N ASN A 119 11.75 -12.43 -25.86
CA ASN A 119 13.17 -12.60 -25.59
C ASN A 119 13.44 -13.90 -24.81
N PRO A 120 14.13 -14.89 -25.41
CA PRO A 120 14.37 -16.18 -24.78
C PRO A 120 15.29 -16.12 -23.55
N VAL A 121 15.95 -14.98 -23.31
CA VAL A 121 16.78 -14.77 -22.12
C VAL A 121 15.94 -14.36 -20.91
N THR A 122 14.82 -13.67 -21.12
CA THR A 122 13.98 -13.10 -20.04
C THR A 122 12.66 -13.83 -19.84
N ASN A 123 12.19 -14.58 -20.84
CA ASN A 123 10.91 -15.30 -20.78
C ASN A 123 10.94 -16.63 -20.01
N PHE A 124 12.08 -16.97 -19.39
CA PHE A 124 12.27 -18.19 -18.59
C PHE A 124 11.84 -19.51 -19.29
N GLY A 125 11.90 -19.55 -20.63
CA GLY A 125 11.57 -20.73 -21.43
C GLY A 125 10.10 -20.85 -21.85
N ASN A 126 9.27 -19.85 -21.55
CA ASN A 126 7.90 -19.75 -22.06
C ASN A 126 7.65 -18.30 -22.48
N ALA A 127 7.44 -18.06 -23.77
CA ALA A 127 7.19 -16.71 -24.29
C ALA A 127 5.80 -16.18 -23.92
N GLY A 128 4.86 -17.01 -23.49
CA GLY A 128 3.48 -16.59 -23.25
C GLY A 128 2.66 -16.55 -24.55
N THR A 129 1.66 -15.67 -24.59
CA THR A 129 0.73 -15.55 -25.73
C THR A 129 0.89 -14.19 -26.36
N ASP A 130 1.38 -14.18 -27.59
CA ASP A 130 1.40 -13.01 -28.49
C ASP A 130 -0.02 -12.47 -28.65
N GLY A 131 -0.22 -11.21 -28.23
CA GLY A 131 -1.50 -10.52 -28.28
C GLY A 131 -1.67 -9.78 -29.60
N ASP A 132 -2.90 -9.62 -30.08
CA ASP A 132 -3.17 -8.73 -31.23
C ASP A 132 -3.15 -7.26 -30.76
N GLY A 133 -1.98 -6.72 -30.45
CA GLY A 133 -1.79 -5.34 -29.98
C GLY A 133 -2.15 -5.10 -28.52
N THR A 134 -2.17 -6.14 -27.69
CA THR A 134 -2.66 -6.09 -26.29
C THR A 134 -1.84 -6.95 -25.33
N ASP A 135 -0.59 -7.26 -25.67
CA ASP A 135 0.29 -7.99 -24.75
C ASP A 135 1.23 -7.07 -23.95
N THR A 136 2.04 -7.67 -23.08
CA THR A 136 2.97 -6.91 -22.24
C THR A 136 4.11 -6.25 -23.01
N GLU A 137 4.52 -6.77 -24.16
CA GLU A 137 5.51 -6.08 -25.01
C GLU A 137 4.86 -4.87 -25.68
N ASP A 138 3.66 -5.02 -26.24
CA ASP A 138 2.89 -3.90 -26.82
C ASP A 138 2.71 -2.77 -25.81
N PHE A 139 2.22 -3.11 -24.60
CA PHE A 139 1.94 -2.14 -23.53
C PHE A 139 3.17 -1.37 -23.05
N ILE A 140 4.37 -1.96 -23.12
CA ILE A 140 5.62 -1.31 -22.69
C ILE A 140 6.29 -0.53 -23.84
N SER A 141 5.94 -0.85 -25.09
CA SER A 141 6.59 -0.31 -26.29
C SER A 141 5.98 0.98 -26.84
N GLU A 142 4.84 1.42 -26.29
CA GLU A 142 4.16 2.67 -26.69
C GLU A 142 4.98 3.94 -26.40
#